data_AF-A0A3D4I2Z7-F1
#
_entry.id   AF-A0A3D4I2Z7-F1
#
_cell.length_a   1.000
_cell.length_b   1.000
_cell.length_c   1.000
_cell.angle_alpha   90.00
_cell.angle_beta   90.00
_cell.angle_gamma   90.00
#
_symmetry.space_group_name_H-M   'P 1'
#
loop_
_entity.id
_entity.type
_entity.pdbx_description
1 polymer ?
#
loop_
_entity_poly.entity_id
_entity_poly.type
_entity_poly.pdbx_seq_one_letter_code
_entity_poly.pdbx_strand_id
1 'polypeptide(L)'
;MADNKGILRLALAGNPNSGKTTLFNRLTGFAAPVGNWPGVTVEKLEGTAVFRGKTVKVTDLPGIYSLIPYSSDEAIAGGYLKKEKPDLIIDVVDASNLERNLYLTTQLMELNIPMVIALSMSDTAKRRGILINCERLSLFLGIKAVPIRAADGTGINSLMEEAFSAAGKPPRFTPPAMPSGCADKDLSYADARYKYIRAAVSKSVKFPDKPPSGATDKIDAAATNRFLAFPVFFAIMAAIFIVTFGPPGEALVALAGRLLDRVLRPAAAALLNAAGAGDFVKRLVLGGVFAGISSVVKFLPQIALLFLLTSFLEDSGYMARAAFIMDAPMRRIGLSGRAFVPL
;
A
#
# COMPACT_ATOMS: atom_id res chain seq x y z
N MET A 1 -20.80 -23.33 37.53
CA MET A 1 -20.99 -22.88 36.14
C MET A 1 -19.62 -22.48 35.61
N ALA A 2 -19.02 -23.32 34.77
CA ALA A 2 -17.68 -23.09 34.24
C ALA A 2 -17.72 -22.00 33.14
N ASP A 3 -16.87 -21.00 33.33
CA ASP A 3 -16.61 -19.85 32.45
C ASP A 3 -16.12 -20.34 31.09
N ASN A 4 -17.00 -20.40 30.09
CA ASN A 4 -16.66 -20.74 28.70
C ASN A 4 -15.96 -19.53 28.05
N LYS A 5 -14.73 -19.24 28.48
CA LYS A 5 -13.86 -18.17 27.94
C LYS A 5 -13.39 -18.57 26.54
N GLY A 6 -14.23 -18.34 25.54
CA GLY A 6 -13.83 -18.41 24.13
C GLY A 6 -12.67 -17.46 23.83
N ILE A 7 -11.76 -17.88 22.96
CA ILE A 7 -10.66 -17.06 22.46
C ILE A 7 -11.25 -15.88 21.69
N LEU A 8 -10.94 -14.65 22.10
CA LEU A 8 -11.43 -13.45 21.42
C LEU A 8 -10.72 -13.28 20.08
N ARG A 9 -11.48 -13.21 18.98
CA ARG A 9 -10.96 -13.07 17.62
C ARG A 9 -10.92 -11.59 17.23
N LEU A 10 -9.71 -11.08 17.07
CA LEU A 10 -9.42 -9.70 16.75
C LEU A 10 -8.84 -9.61 15.33
N ALA A 11 -9.47 -8.82 14.47
CA ALA A 11 -8.95 -8.54 13.14
C ALA A 11 -8.29 -7.16 13.11
N LEU A 12 -7.08 -7.07 12.55
CA LEU A 12 -6.47 -5.80 12.20
C LEU A 12 -6.85 -5.45 10.76
N ALA A 13 -7.56 -4.35 10.59
CA ALA A 13 -7.92 -3.80 9.28
C ALA A 13 -7.26 -2.44 9.09
N GLY A 14 -7.14 -1.97 7.86
CA GLY A 14 -6.58 -0.65 7.56
C GLY A 14 -5.99 -0.57 6.16
N ASN A 15 -5.68 0.65 5.75
CA ASN A 15 -5.04 0.92 4.46
C ASN A 15 -3.63 0.30 4.39
N PRO A 16 -3.12 0.00 3.17
CA PRO A 16 -1.70 -0.23 2.96
C PRO A 16 -0.86 0.89 3.58
N ASN A 17 0.28 0.53 4.17
CA ASN A 17 1.23 1.44 4.81
C ASN A 17 0.68 2.25 6.01
N SER A 18 -0.45 1.86 6.62
CA SER A 18 -0.99 2.54 7.82
C SER A 18 -0.28 2.16 9.13
N GLY A 19 0.73 1.26 9.10
CA GLY A 19 1.41 0.75 10.30
C GLY A 19 0.74 -0.47 10.94
N LYS A 20 -0.18 -1.11 10.23
CA LYS A 20 -0.93 -2.31 10.66
C LYS A 20 -0.01 -3.48 11.06
N THR A 21 0.96 -3.84 10.20
CA THR A 21 1.92 -4.91 10.49
C THR A 21 2.84 -4.57 11.67
N THR A 22 3.19 -3.30 11.86
CA THR A 22 3.95 -2.84 13.04
C THR A 22 3.14 -3.02 14.33
N LEU A 23 1.84 -2.71 14.28
CA LEU A 23 0.93 -2.95 15.40
C LEU A 23 0.76 -4.46 15.67
N PHE A 24 0.58 -5.25 14.62
CA PHE A 24 0.49 -6.71 14.72
C PHE A 24 1.69 -7.30 15.49
N ASN A 25 2.90 -7.02 15.02
CA ASN A 25 4.13 -7.52 15.61
C ASN A 25 4.29 -7.09 17.07
N ARG A 26 3.85 -5.88 17.41
CA ARG A 26 3.87 -5.38 18.79
C ARG A 26 2.91 -6.14 19.69
N LEU A 27 1.73 -6.50 19.19
CA LEU A 27 0.72 -7.24 19.96
C LEU A 27 1.11 -8.71 20.14
N THR A 28 1.73 -9.33 19.13
CA THR A 28 1.96 -10.78 19.09
C THR A 28 3.41 -11.19 19.41
N GLY A 29 4.33 -10.24 19.59
CA GLY A 29 5.71 -10.51 19.99
C GLY A 29 6.63 -11.00 18.86
N PHE A 30 6.40 -10.54 17.62
CA PHE A 30 7.22 -10.81 16.42
C PHE A 30 7.32 -12.27 15.94
N ALA A 31 6.77 -13.25 16.67
CA ALA A 31 6.90 -14.68 16.39
C ALA A 31 5.61 -15.35 15.87
N ALA A 32 4.88 -14.67 14.99
CA ALA A 32 3.65 -15.21 14.41
C ALA A 32 3.96 -16.17 13.25
N PRO A 33 3.36 -17.38 13.21
CA PRO A 33 3.47 -18.25 12.04
C PRO A 33 2.85 -17.57 10.81
N VAL A 34 3.61 -17.51 9.73
CA VAL A 34 3.15 -17.03 8.42
C VAL A 34 2.53 -18.21 7.69
N GLY A 35 1.24 -18.12 7.38
CA GLY A 35 0.54 -19.06 6.50
C GLY A 35 0.12 -18.39 5.19
N ASN A 36 -0.69 -19.09 4.39
CA ASN A 36 -1.37 -18.51 3.24
C ASN A 36 -2.87 -18.45 3.47
N TRP A 37 -3.52 -17.43 2.91
CA TRP A 37 -4.98 -17.39 2.86
C TRP A 37 -5.52 -18.56 1.99
N PRO A 38 -6.69 -19.14 2.33
CA PRO A 38 -7.19 -20.30 1.59
C PRO A 38 -7.33 -20.03 0.09
N GLY A 39 -6.64 -20.84 -0.72
CA GLY A 39 -6.75 -20.80 -2.19
C GLY A 39 -6.00 -19.66 -2.90
N VAL A 40 -5.12 -18.92 -2.20
CA VAL A 40 -4.38 -17.78 -2.76
C VAL A 40 -2.94 -17.73 -2.22
N THR A 41 -2.05 -17.01 -2.92
CA THR A 41 -0.63 -16.82 -2.55
C THR A 41 -0.40 -15.65 -1.58
N VAL A 42 -1.47 -15.08 -1.03
CA VAL A 42 -1.37 -13.94 -0.11
C VAL A 42 -1.04 -14.47 1.28
N GLU A 43 -0.01 -13.88 1.89
CA GLU A 43 0.42 -14.22 3.25
C GLU A 43 -0.67 -13.90 4.28
N LYS A 44 -0.87 -14.83 5.20
CA LYS A 44 -1.79 -14.74 6.32
C LYS A 44 -0.98 -14.73 7.61
N LEU A 45 -0.95 -13.59 8.28
CA LEU A 45 -0.33 -13.47 9.60
C LEU A 45 -1.40 -13.68 10.68
N GLU A 46 -1.24 -14.74 11.46
CA GLU A 46 -2.03 -14.98 12.67
C GLU A 46 -1.11 -15.14 13.87
N GLY A 47 -1.43 -14.44 14.95
CA GLY A 47 -0.69 -14.56 16.20
C GLY A 47 -1.62 -14.54 17.39
N THR A 48 -1.07 -14.82 18.57
CA THR A 48 -1.79 -14.72 19.83
C THR A 48 -1.20 -13.61 20.67
N ALA A 49 -2.08 -12.84 21.30
CA ALA A 49 -1.72 -11.83 22.29
C ALA A 49 -2.39 -12.20 23.62
N VAL A 50 -1.75 -11.88 24.74
CA VAL A 50 -2.36 -12.03 26.07
C VAL A 50 -2.66 -10.65 26.62
N PHE A 51 -3.93 -10.39 26.94
CA PHE A 51 -4.35 -9.14 27.53
C PHE A 51 -5.32 -9.41 28.69
N ARG A 52 -5.03 -8.85 29.88
CA ARG A 52 -5.79 -9.10 31.13
C ARG A 52 -6.02 -10.59 31.41
N GLY A 53 -5.00 -11.43 31.16
CA GLY A 53 -5.08 -12.88 31.35
C GLY A 53 -6.01 -13.61 30.37
N LYS A 54 -6.52 -12.93 29.32
CA LYS A 54 -7.29 -13.55 28.23
C LYS A 54 -6.42 -13.68 26.99
N THR A 55 -6.52 -14.83 26.33
CA THR A 55 -5.90 -15.07 25.03
C THR A 55 -6.74 -14.45 23.93
N VAL A 56 -6.11 -13.59 23.13
CA VAL A 56 -6.68 -12.93 21.95
C VAL A 56 -6.00 -13.52 20.72
N LYS A 57 -6.80 -14.05 19.79
CA LYS A 57 -6.30 -14.43 18.47
C LYS A 57 -6.33 -13.19 17.58
N VAL A 58 -5.17 -12.74 17.13
CA VAL A 58 -4.99 -11.57 16.27
C VAL A 58 -4.75 -12.05 14.85
N THR A 59 -5.57 -11.61 13.91
CA THR A 59 -5.39 -11.86 12.48
C THR A 59 -5.08 -10.55 11.77
N ASP A 60 -3.94 -10.47 11.09
CA ASP A 60 -3.62 -9.35 10.22
C ASP A 60 -4.31 -9.52 8.86
N LEU A 61 -5.19 -8.60 8.49
CA LEU A 61 -5.79 -8.63 7.16
C LEU A 61 -4.87 -7.96 6.14
N PRO A 62 -4.91 -8.35 4.85
CA PRO A 62 -4.26 -7.57 3.79
C PRO A 62 -4.64 -6.09 3.86
N GLY A 63 -3.71 -5.20 3.51
CA GLY A 63 -3.97 -3.76 3.50
C GLY A 63 -4.93 -3.42 2.36
N ILE A 64 -6.06 -2.79 2.66
CA ILE A 64 -7.12 -2.53 1.67
C ILE A 64 -7.61 -1.10 1.73
N TYR A 65 -8.08 -0.55 0.61
CA TYR A 65 -8.66 0.80 0.59
C TYR A 65 -10.19 0.78 0.61
N SER A 66 -10.79 -0.35 0.23
CA SER A 66 -12.24 -0.53 0.16
C SER A 66 -12.62 -1.99 0.43
N LEU A 67 -13.83 -2.22 0.94
CA LEU A 67 -14.46 -3.56 1.02
C LEU A 67 -15.08 -4.00 -0.31
N ILE A 68 -15.04 -3.16 -1.34
CA ILE A 68 -15.42 -3.51 -2.70
C ILE A 68 -14.21 -4.18 -3.36
N PRO A 69 -14.33 -5.43 -3.84
CA PRO A 69 -13.18 -6.22 -4.26
C PRO A 69 -12.70 -5.83 -5.66
N TYR A 70 -11.72 -4.93 -5.75
CA TYR A 70 -10.98 -4.65 -6.99
C TYR A 70 -9.61 -5.35 -7.05
N SER A 71 -9.10 -5.82 -5.92
CA SER A 71 -7.88 -6.63 -5.82
C SER A 71 -8.11 -7.95 -5.09
N SER A 72 -7.14 -8.88 -5.21
CA SER A 72 -7.11 -10.11 -4.41
C SER A 72 -7.16 -9.81 -2.92
N ASP A 73 -6.40 -8.80 -2.48
CA ASP A 73 -6.29 -8.39 -1.08
C ASP A 73 -7.63 -7.87 -0.54
N GLU A 74 -8.34 -7.07 -1.34
CA GLU A 74 -9.68 -6.57 -1.02
C GLU A 74 -10.71 -7.71 -0.96
N ALA A 75 -10.64 -8.66 -1.90
CA ALA A 75 -11.49 -9.84 -1.88
C ALA A 75 -11.27 -10.72 -0.64
N ILE A 76 -10.01 -10.90 -0.23
CA ILE A 76 -9.63 -11.67 0.95
C ILE A 76 -10.09 -10.99 2.24
N ALA A 77 -9.69 -9.74 2.45
CA ALA A 77 -10.01 -9.00 3.67
C ALA A 77 -11.53 -8.80 3.82
N GLY A 78 -12.20 -8.37 2.75
CA GLY A 78 -13.65 -8.21 2.75
C GLY A 78 -14.40 -9.53 2.93
N GLY A 79 -13.90 -10.60 2.32
CA GLY A 79 -14.43 -11.96 2.47
C GLY A 79 -14.31 -12.48 3.91
N TYR A 80 -13.14 -12.31 4.53
CA TYR A 80 -12.90 -12.69 5.92
C TYR A 80 -13.83 -11.96 6.88
N LEU A 81 -13.90 -10.63 6.79
CA LEU A 81 -14.73 -9.81 7.69
C LEU A 81 -16.22 -10.18 7.59
N LYS A 82 -16.72 -10.47 6.38
CA LYS A 82 -18.13 -10.84 6.16
C LYS A 82 -18.46 -12.27 6.59
N LYS A 83 -17.55 -13.23 6.36
CA LYS A 83 -17.77 -14.66 6.62
C LYS A 83 -17.41 -15.06 8.04
N GLU A 84 -16.19 -14.73 8.48
CA GLU A 84 -15.66 -15.17 9.78
C GLU A 84 -16.23 -14.36 10.95
N LYS A 85 -16.66 -13.11 10.67
CA LYS A 85 -17.23 -12.15 11.64
C LYS A 85 -16.43 -12.15 12.94
N PRO A 86 -15.23 -11.54 12.94
CA PRO A 86 -14.42 -11.43 14.15
C PRO A 86 -15.19 -10.71 15.25
N ASP A 87 -14.80 -10.95 16.50
CA ASP A 87 -15.49 -10.39 17.67
C ASP A 87 -15.16 -8.89 17.84
N LEU A 88 -14.03 -8.45 17.28
CA LEU A 88 -13.58 -7.06 17.28
C LEU A 88 -12.70 -6.76 16.05
N ILE A 89 -12.81 -5.54 15.53
CA ILE A 89 -11.87 -4.95 14.57
C ILE A 89 -11.06 -3.84 15.26
N ILE A 90 -9.74 -3.87 15.10
CA ILE A 90 -8.91 -2.67 15.28
C ILE A 90 -8.63 -2.11 13.89
N ASP A 91 -9.20 -0.94 13.61
CA ASP A 91 -8.99 -0.21 12.36
C ASP A 91 -7.79 0.73 12.48
N VAL A 92 -6.71 0.41 11.77
CA VAL A 92 -5.44 1.14 11.82
C VAL A 92 -5.45 2.26 10.78
N VAL A 93 -5.57 3.48 11.28
CA VAL A 93 -5.80 4.71 10.50
C VAL A 93 -4.57 5.62 10.61
N ASP A 94 -3.96 5.93 9.46
CA ASP A 94 -2.85 6.90 9.41
C ASP A 94 -3.37 8.34 9.64
N ALA A 95 -2.95 8.92 10.77
CA ALA A 95 -3.30 10.28 11.17
C ALA A 95 -2.86 11.35 10.16
N SER A 96 -1.81 11.10 9.37
CA SER A 96 -1.31 12.05 8.37
C SER A 96 -2.18 12.13 7.11
N ASN A 97 -3.04 11.13 6.89
CA ASN A 97 -3.92 11.00 5.72
C ASN A 97 -5.34 10.59 6.14
N LEU A 98 -5.91 11.29 7.12
CA LEU A 98 -7.13 10.87 7.81
C LEU A 98 -8.34 10.68 6.88
N GLU A 99 -8.64 11.63 5.98
CA GLU A 99 -9.81 11.54 5.08
C GLU A 99 -9.80 10.27 4.22
N ARG A 100 -8.63 9.90 3.69
CA ARG A 100 -8.47 8.72 2.83
C ARG A 100 -8.66 7.42 3.61
N ASN A 101 -8.20 7.37 4.85
CA ASN A 101 -8.33 6.18 5.70
C ASN A 101 -9.78 6.02 6.21
N LEU A 102 -10.44 7.12 6.57
CA LEU A 102 -11.81 7.08 7.06
C LEU A 102 -12.82 6.55 6.04
N TYR A 103 -12.48 6.52 4.74
CA TYR A 103 -13.30 5.87 3.73
C TYR A 103 -13.53 4.38 4.05
N LEU A 104 -12.45 3.63 4.29
CA LEU A 104 -12.53 2.24 4.73
C LEU A 104 -13.24 2.14 6.09
N THR A 105 -12.92 3.02 7.04
CA THR A 105 -13.57 3.06 8.36
C THR A 105 -15.08 3.10 8.24
N THR A 106 -15.64 3.97 7.39
CA THR A 106 -17.09 4.04 7.19
C THR A 106 -17.70 2.75 6.62
N GLN A 107 -16.95 1.96 5.84
CA GLN A 107 -17.41 0.67 5.32
C GLN A 107 -17.32 -0.42 6.40
N LEU A 108 -16.28 -0.40 7.23
CA LEU A 108 -16.13 -1.31 8.36
C LEU A 108 -17.25 -1.10 9.40
N MET A 109 -17.63 0.14 9.65
CA MET A 109 -18.73 0.50 10.56
C MET A 109 -20.07 -0.12 10.13
N GLU A 110 -20.29 -0.30 8.82
CA GLU A 110 -21.52 -0.90 8.27
C GLU A 110 -21.58 -2.42 8.42
N LEU A 111 -20.45 -3.07 8.67
CA LEU A 111 -20.43 -4.51 8.98
C LEU A 111 -21.06 -4.81 10.34
N ASN A 112 -21.32 -3.78 11.17
CA ASN A 112 -21.89 -3.90 12.50
C ASN A 112 -21.06 -4.83 13.41
N ILE A 113 -19.74 -4.85 13.19
CA ILE A 113 -18.76 -5.55 14.02
C ILE A 113 -18.19 -4.54 15.00
N PRO A 114 -18.11 -4.86 16.32
CA PRO A 114 -17.44 -4.00 17.29
C PRO A 114 -16.06 -3.55 16.82
N MET A 115 -15.73 -2.27 16.96
CA MET A 115 -14.44 -1.77 16.50
C MET A 115 -13.90 -0.59 17.31
N VAL A 116 -12.58 -0.40 17.24
CA VAL A 116 -11.87 0.77 17.75
C VAL A 116 -10.89 1.25 16.68
N ILE A 117 -10.67 2.56 16.59
CA ILE A 117 -9.70 3.16 15.67
C ILE A 117 -8.36 3.31 16.39
N ALA A 118 -7.32 2.73 15.81
CA ALA A 118 -5.94 2.96 16.16
C ALA A 118 -5.36 4.05 15.26
N LEU A 119 -5.31 5.29 15.77
CA LEU A 119 -4.72 6.44 15.05
C LEU A 119 -3.19 6.35 15.09
N SER A 120 -2.61 5.79 14.04
CA SER A 120 -1.17 5.61 13.89
C SER A 120 -0.50 6.88 13.34
N MET A 121 0.83 6.90 13.35
CA MET A 121 1.65 7.95 12.72
C MET A 121 1.35 9.38 13.23
N SER A 122 0.96 9.49 14.50
CA SER A 122 0.65 10.78 15.15
C SER A 122 1.86 11.74 15.21
N ASP A 123 3.09 11.22 15.17
CA ASP A 123 4.31 12.00 15.06
C ASP A 123 4.47 12.67 13.68
N THR A 124 4.20 11.92 12.61
CA THR A 124 4.20 12.44 11.23
C THR A 124 3.10 13.47 11.03
N ALA A 125 1.90 13.21 11.55
CA ALA A 125 0.80 14.18 11.54
C ALA A 125 1.20 15.49 12.25
N LYS A 126 1.79 15.39 13.45
CA LYS A 126 2.30 16.57 14.21
C LYS A 126 3.39 17.32 13.44
N ARG A 127 4.35 16.62 12.81
CA ARG A 127 5.38 17.26 11.96
C ARG A 127 4.78 18.03 10.79
N ARG A 128 3.66 17.56 10.25
CA ARG A 128 2.88 18.25 9.21
C ARG A 128 1.94 19.32 9.75
N GLY A 129 1.97 19.63 11.05
CA GLY A 129 1.08 20.60 11.68
C GLY A 129 -0.39 20.15 11.79
N ILE A 130 -0.67 18.87 11.56
CA ILE A 130 -2.02 18.29 11.67
C ILE A 130 -2.30 17.96 13.13
N LEU A 131 -3.26 18.66 13.74
CA LEU A 131 -3.67 18.43 15.12
C LEU A 131 -5.05 17.77 15.14
N ILE A 132 -5.10 16.52 15.59
CA ILE A 132 -6.33 15.72 15.67
C ILE A 132 -6.84 15.72 17.11
N ASN A 133 -8.09 16.14 17.30
CA ASN A 133 -8.83 15.96 18.54
C ASN A 133 -9.55 14.60 18.51
N CYS A 134 -8.94 13.60 19.14
CA CYS A 134 -9.45 12.23 19.15
C CYS A 134 -10.81 12.11 19.85
N GLU A 135 -11.10 12.93 20.86
CA GLU A 135 -12.39 12.91 21.55
C GLU A 135 -13.53 13.35 20.64
N ARG A 136 -13.34 14.46 19.92
CA ARG A 136 -14.31 14.95 18.93
C ARG A 136 -14.49 13.98 17.77
N LEU A 137 -13.39 13.42 17.27
CA LEU A 137 -13.45 12.41 16.23
C LEU A 137 -14.26 11.19 16.70
N SER A 138 -13.99 10.74 17.92
CA SER A 138 -14.69 9.60 18.51
C SER A 138 -16.19 9.87 18.68
N LEU A 139 -16.54 11.07 19.14
CA LEU A 139 -17.94 11.48 19.34
C LEU A 139 -18.68 11.59 18.00
N PHE A 140 -18.02 12.09 16.95
CA PHE A 140 -18.64 12.22 15.63
C PHE A 140 -18.83 10.86 14.95
N LEU A 141 -17.84 9.97 15.03
CA LEU A 141 -17.89 8.64 14.44
C LEU A 141 -18.72 7.65 15.27
N GLY A 142 -18.91 7.90 16.56
CA GLY A 142 -19.58 6.96 17.47
C GLY A 142 -18.73 5.72 17.82
N ILE A 143 -17.41 5.80 17.58
CA ILE A 143 -16.41 4.76 17.88
C ILE A 143 -15.17 5.42 18.45
N LYS A 144 -14.51 4.75 19.39
CA LYS A 144 -13.32 5.29 20.06
C LYS A 144 -12.14 5.36 19.09
N ALA A 145 -11.46 6.51 19.06
CA ALA A 145 -10.22 6.73 18.34
C ALA A 145 -9.08 6.96 19.34
N VAL A 146 -8.08 6.08 19.32
CA VAL A 146 -6.97 6.08 20.27
C VAL A 146 -5.67 6.39 19.52
N PRO A 147 -4.93 7.45 19.90
CA PRO A 147 -3.64 7.75 19.29
C PRO A 147 -2.60 6.72 19.74
N ILE A 148 -1.88 6.15 18.79
CA ILE A 148 -0.84 5.15 19.05
C ILE A 148 0.46 5.47 18.32
N ARG A 149 1.56 4.90 18.84
CA ARG A 149 2.82 4.74 18.13
C ARG A 149 3.30 3.30 18.30
N ALA A 150 3.07 2.48 17.28
CA ALA A 150 3.40 1.04 17.34
C ALA A 150 4.92 0.79 17.48
N ALA A 151 5.74 1.71 16.92
CA ALA A 151 7.19 1.61 16.90
C ALA A 151 7.85 1.60 18.29
N ASP A 152 7.28 2.28 19.28
CA ASP A 152 7.76 2.29 20.67
C ASP A 152 6.74 1.73 21.68
N GLY A 153 5.52 1.42 21.25
CA GLY A 153 4.47 0.86 22.08
C GLY A 153 3.59 1.91 22.79
N THR A 154 3.78 3.20 22.51
CA THR A 154 2.96 4.25 23.13
C THR A 154 1.49 4.11 22.70
N GLY A 155 0.58 4.16 23.68
CA GLY A 155 -0.88 4.10 23.46
C GLY A 155 -1.45 2.69 23.25
N ILE A 156 -0.62 1.65 23.12
CA ILE A 156 -1.09 0.27 22.84
C ILE A 156 -1.96 -0.30 23.97
N ASN A 157 -1.56 -0.09 25.23
CA ASN A 157 -2.37 -0.53 26.37
C ASN A 157 -3.74 0.17 26.38
N SER A 158 -3.77 1.48 26.15
CA SER A 158 -5.04 2.24 26.08
C SER A 158 -5.92 1.78 24.90
N LEU A 159 -5.30 1.45 23.76
CA LEU A 159 -6.01 0.90 22.60
C LEU A 159 -6.64 -0.44 22.94
N MET A 160 -5.89 -1.34 23.59
CA MET A 160 -6.39 -2.64 24.00
C MET A 160 -7.49 -2.54 25.06
N GLU A 161 -7.40 -1.58 25.99
CA GLU A 161 -8.47 -1.31 26.95
C GLU A 161 -9.77 -0.89 26.26
N GLU A 162 -9.71 0.06 25.32
CA GLU A 162 -10.87 0.52 24.57
C GLU A 162 -11.42 -0.56 23.63
N ALA A 163 -10.55 -1.36 23.01
CA ALA A 163 -10.90 -2.55 22.23
C ALA A 163 -11.74 -3.53 23.05
N PHE A 164 -11.28 -3.90 24.24
CA PHE A 164 -12.00 -4.82 25.12
C PHE A 164 -13.29 -4.21 25.67
N SER A 165 -13.33 -2.89 25.91
CA SER A 165 -14.54 -2.18 26.32
C SER A 165 -15.60 -2.11 25.20
N ALA A 166 -15.14 -2.04 23.94
CA ALA A 166 -15.97 -2.04 22.75
C ALA A 166 -16.48 -3.43 22.37
N ALA A 167 -15.80 -4.51 22.77
CA ALA A 167 -16.24 -5.88 22.48
C ALA A 167 -17.71 -6.11 22.86
N GLY A 168 -18.50 -6.59 21.91
CA GLY A 168 -19.96 -6.78 22.06
C GLY A 168 -20.82 -5.51 21.90
N LYS A 169 -20.23 -4.35 21.65
CA LYS A 169 -20.93 -3.07 21.38
C LYS A 169 -20.63 -2.62 19.95
N PRO A 170 -21.47 -2.99 18.97
CA PRO A 170 -21.21 -2.62 17.59
C PRO A 170 -21.38 -1.10 17.38
N PRO A 171 -20.75 -0.53 16.34
CA PRO A 171 -20.82 0.89 16.04
C PRO A 171 -22.26 1.33 15.80
N ARG A 172 -22.68 2.44 16.44
CA ARG A 172 -23.94 3.10 16.08
C ARG A 172 -23.70 3.99 14.86
N PHE A 173 -23.64 3.36 13.69
CA PHE A 173 -23.47 4.06 12.43
C PHE A 173 -24.74 3.98 11.58
N THR A 174 -25.19 5.13 11.10
CA THR A 174 -26.21 5.20 10.06
C THR A 174 -25.52 5.65 8.78
N PRO A 175 -25.53 4.84 7.71
CA PRO A 175 -24.95 5.23 6.43
C PRO A 175 -25.52 6.57 5.98
N PRO A 176 -24.71 7.45 5.37
CA PRO A 176 -25.21 8.71 4.86
C PRO A 176 -26.31 8.44 3.81
N ALA A 177 -27.42 9.18 3.92
CA ALA A 177 -28.60 8.99 3.08
C ALA A 177 -28.27 9.16 1.59
N MET A 178 -28.82 8.28 0.75
CA MET A 178 -28.64 8.35 -0.69
C MET A 178 -29.27 9.63 -1.25
N PRO A 179 -28.52 10.44 -2.02
CA PRO A 179 -29.11 11.48 -2.86
C PRO A 179 -30.13 10.87 -3.81
N SER A 180 -31.37 11.36 -3.80
CA SER A 180 -32.40 10.97 -4.77
C SER A 180 -32.05 11.50 -6.17
N GLY A 181 -32.17 10.66 -7.20
CA GLY A 181 -32.08 11.07 -8.62
C GLY A 181 -30.74 10.94 -9.33
N CYS A 182 -29.75 10.19 -8.81
CA CYS A 182 -28.47 9.99 -9.49
C CYS A 182 -28.49 8.79 -10.46
N ALA A 183 -27.94 8.99 -11.67
CA ALA A 183 -27.83 7.97 -12.73
C ALA A 183 -26.86 6.83 -12.39
N ASP A 184 -25.84 7.11 -11.57
CA ASP A 184 -24.87 6.13 -11.06
C ASP A 184 -24.96 6.07 -9.52
N LYS A 185 -25.40 4.91 -9.02
CA LYS A 185 -25.61 4.69 -7.58
C LYS A 185 -24.28 4.57 -6.81
N ASP A 186 -23.23 4.05 -7.43
CA ASP A 186 -21.95 3.80 -6.78
C ASP A 186 -21.18 5.12 -6.57
N LEU A 187 -21.18 5.99 -7.59
CA LEU A 187 -20.63 7.34 -7.48
C LEU A 187 -21.36 8.17 -6.41
N SER A 188 -22.69 8.13 -6.42
CA SER A 188 -23.52 8.85 -5.46
C SER A 188 -23.26 8.42 -4.02
N TYR A 189 -22.96 7.14 -3.80
CA TYR A 189 -22.68 6.60 -2.48
C TYR A 189 -21.29 6.99 -1.98
N ALA A 190 -20.29 6.97 -2.85
CA ALA A 190 -18.95 7.47 -2.53
C ALA A 190 -18.98 8.96 -2.15
N ASP A 191 -19.71 9.79 -2.88
CA ASP A 191 -19.87 11.22 -2.58
C ASP A 191 -20.50 11.46 -1.20
N ALA A 192 -21.53 10.69 -0.85
CA ALA A 192 -22.20 10.78 0.45
C ALA A 192 -21.24 10.43 1.60
N ARG A 193 -20.40 9.38 1.44
CA ARG A 193 -19.35 9.02 2.40
C ARG A 193 -18.32 10.12 2.55
N TYR A 194 -17.80 10.66 1.45
CA TYR A 194 -16.82 11.74 1.52
C TYR A 194 -17.38 13.00 2.18
N LYS A 195 -18.66 13.33 1.97
CA LYS A 195 -19.32 14.42 2.71
C LYS A 195 -19.35 14.16 4.21
N TYR A 196 -19.72 12.95 4.64
CA TYR A 196 -19.70 12.56 6.06
C TYR A 196 -18.29 12.63 6.65
N ILE A 197 -17.30 12.09 5.94
CA ILE A 197 -15.89 12.09 6.36
C ILE A 197 -15.37 13.52 6.50
N ARG A 198 -15.58 14.39 5.51
CA ARG A 198 -15.16 15.80 5.59
C ARG A 198 -15.83 16.53 6.75
N ALA A 199 -17.09 16.22 7.06
CA ALA A 199 -17.76 16.77 8.24
C ALA A 199 -17.12 16.28 9.55
N ALA A 200 -16.73 15.01 9.64
CA ALA A 200 -16.02 14.46 10.78
C ALA A 200 -14.64 15.12 10.96
N VAL A 201 -13.88 15.22 9.87
CA VAL A 201 -12.52 15.76 9.84
C VAL A 201 -12.52 17.25 10.14
N SER A 202 -13.37 18.06 9.50
CA SER A 202 -13.44 19.51 9.74
C SER A 202 -13.77 19.87 11.19
N LYS A 203 -14.55 19.05 11.90
CA LYS A 203 -14.89 19.26 13.32
C LYS A 203 -13.81 18.78 14.29
N SER A 204 -12.94 17.87 13.83
CA SER A 204 -12.02 17.11 14.70
C SER A 204 -10.55 17.37 14.41
N VAL A 205 -10.21 17.97 13.27
CA VAL A 205 -8.84 18.18 12.81
C VAL A 205 -8.60 19.66 12.55
N LYS A 206 -7.50 20.18 13.08
CA LYS A 206 -6.94 21.47 12.68
C LYS A 206 -5.77 21.22 11.74
N PHE A 207 -5.89 21.73 10.52
CA PHE A 207 -4.80 21.77 9.56
C PHE A 207 -3.98 23.04 9.77
N PRO A 208 -2.68 23.05 9.45
CA PRO A 208 -1.89 24.27 9.54
C PRO A 208 -2.38 25.30 8.51
N ASP A 209 -2.40 26.59 8.88
CA ASP A 209 -2.83 27.69 8.00
C ASP A 209 -1.95 27.87 6.75
N LYS A 210 -0.73 27.31 6.78
CA LYS A 210 0.19 27.24 5.65
C LYS A 210 0.82 25.84 5.59
N PRO A 211 0.87 25.18 4.42
CA PRO A 211 1.70 24.00 4.29
C PRO A 211 3.15 24.37 4.64
N PRO A 212 3.92 23.48 5.28
CA PRO A 212 5.35 23.71 5.48
C PRO A 212 5.95 24.04 4.11
N SER A 213 6.68 25.14 4.01
CA SER A 213 7.22 25.63 2.74
C SER A 213 8.68 25.18 2.61
N GLY A 214 8.88 23.94 2.20
CA GLY A 214 10.19 23.43 1.77
C GLY A 214 10.47 23.74 0.29
N ALA A 215 11.73 23.56 -0.14
CA ALA A 215 12.08 23.57 -1.57
C ALA A 215 11.29 22.49 -2.35
N THR A 216 11.00 21.36 -1.70
CA THR A 216 10.17 20.26 -2.20
C THR A 216 8.73 20.69 -2.50
N ASP A 217 8.12 21.54 -1.66
CA ASP A 217 6.73 21.96 -1.83
C ASP A 217 6.53 22.93 -3.01
N LYS A 218 7.57 23.68 -3.38
CA LYS A 218 7.55 24.54 -4.59
C LYS A 218 7.62 23.71 -5.87
N ILE A 219 8.41 22.64 -5.86
CA ILE A 219 8.48 21.68 -6.97
C ILE A 219 7.13 20.94 -7.09
N ASP A 220 6.57 20.55 -5.95
CA ASP A 220 5.24 19.91 -5.89
C ASP A 220 4.13 20.83 -6.39
N ALA A 221 4.15 22.12 -6.05
CA ALA A 221 3.19 23.12 -6.53
C ALA A 221 3.30 23.38 -8.04
N ALA A 222 4.53 23.38 -8.58
CA ALA A 222 4.76 23.50 -10.02
C ALA A 222 4.30 22.24 -10.78
N ALA A 223 4.55 21.06 -10.21
CA ALA A 223 4.15 19.77 -10.77
C ALA A 223 2.63 19.51 -10.69
N THR A 224 1.91 20.15 -9.77
CA THR A 224 0.46 19.99 -9.58
C THR A 224 -0.39 21.02 -10.32
N ASN A 225 0.22 22.01 -11.01
CA ASN A 225 -0.54 22.87 -11.90
C ASN A 225 -1.05 22.05 -13.09
N ARG A 226 -2.38 21.93 -13.21
CA ARG A 226 -3.11 21.20 -14.27
C ARG A 226 -2.57 21.42 -15.69
N PHE A 227 -1.99 22.59 -15.99
CA PHE A 227 -1.45 22.89 -17.31
C PHE A 227 0.04 22.55 -17.45
N LEU A 228 0.82 22.69 -16.37
CA LEU A 228 2.27 22.40 -16.36
C LEU A 228 2.56 20.91 -16.15
N ALA A 229 1.62 20.17 -15.56
CA ALA A 229 1.73 18.76 -15.25
C ALA A 229 1.95 17.87 -16.49
N PHE A 230 1.29 18.19 -17.62
CA PHE A 230 1.46 17.42 -18.86
C PHE A 230 2.86 17.59 -19.48
N PRO A 231 3.37 18.81 -19.72
CA PRO A 231 4.76 19.00 -20.17
C PRO A 231 5.79 18.34 -19.26
N VAL A 232 5.62 18.47 -17.94
CA VAL A 232 6.53 17.88 -16.96
C VAL A 232 6.49 16.35 -17.01
N PHE A 233 5.30 15.75 -17.11
CA PHE A 233 5.16 14.31 -17.27
C PHE A 233 5.89 13.79 -18.52
N PHE A 234 5.63 14.40 -19.69
CA PHE A 234 6.30 13.99 -20.92
C PHE A 234 7.80 14.25 -20.88
N ALA A 235 8.26 15.32 -20.24
CA ALA A 235 9.69 15.59 -20.07
C ALA A 235 10.37 14.52 -19.20
N ILE A 236 9.74 14.10 -18.10
CA ILE A 236 10.27 13.04 -17.23
C ILE A 236 10.28 11.70 -17.98
N MET A 237 9.21 11.34 -18.67
CA MET A 237 9.17 10.12 -19.49
C MET A 237 10.20 10.13 -20.60
N ALA A 238 10.37 11.27 -21.28
CA ALA A 238 11.42 11.43 -22.29
C ALA A 238 12.82 11.31 -21.68
N ALA A 239 13.04 11.86 -20.47
CA ALA A 239 14.31 11.73 -19.76
C ALA A 239 14.62 10.27 -19.41
N ILE A 240 13.65 9.52 -18.87
CA ILE A 240 13.82 8.08 -18.60
C ILE A 240 14.14 7.35 -19.91
N PHE A 241 13.39 7.61 -20.97
CA PHE A 241 13.65 7.00 -22.28
C PHE A 241 15.05 7.31 -22.81
N ILE A 242 15.48 8.56 -22.78
CA ILE A 242 16.80 9.00 -23.26
C ILE A 242 17.92 8.40 -22.41
N VAL A 243 17.74 8.30 -21.09
CA VAL A 243 18.77 7.71 -20.22
C VAL A 243 18.84 6.20 -20.43
N THR A 244 17.70 5.51 -20.52
CA THR A 244 17.63 4.06 -20.70
C THR A 244 18.02 3.60 -22.10
N PHE A 245 17.62 4.29 -23.17
CA PHE A 245 17.86 3.88 -24.55
C PHE A 245 18.91 4.72 -25.28
N GLY A 246 19.36 5.82 -24.68
CA GLY A 246 20.42 6.65 -25.22
C GLY A 246 21.80 6.29 -24.64
N PRO A 247 22.73 7.26 -24.63
CA PRO A 247 24.15 6.99 -24.35
C PRO A 247 24.43 6.22 -23.05
N PRO A 248 23.75 6.48 -21.91
CA PRO A 248 24.00 5.74 -20.68
C PRO A 248 23.60 4.27 -20.79
N GLY A 249 22.41 3.99 -21.34
CA GLY A 249 21.93 2.63 -21.58
C GLY A 249 22.81 1.86 -22.55
N GLU A 250 23.17 2.48 -23.68
CA GLU A 250 24.07 1.87 -24.67
C GLU A 250 25.46 1.57 -24.08
N ALA A 251 25.97 2.46 -23.22
CA ALA A 251 27.23 2.23 -22.52
C ALA A 251 27.17 0.99 -21.61
N LEU A 252 26.05 0.75 -20.93
CA LEU A 252 25.83 -0.45 -20.12
C LEU A 252 25.75 -1.72 -20.97
N VAL A 253 25.05 -1.68 -22.10
CA VAL A 253 24.99 -2.79 -23.07
C VAL A 253 26.39 -3.13 -23.60
N ALA A 254 27.16 -2.10 -23.96
CA ALA A 254 28.53 -2.24 -24.42
C ALA A 254 29.45 -2.81 -23.34
N LEU A 255 29.29 -2.37 -22.09
CA LEU A 255 30.04 -2.88 -20.94
C LEU A 255 29.75 -4.37 -20.70
N ALA A 256 28.47 -4.76 -20.69
CA ALA A 256 28.08 -6.16 -20.55
C ALA A 256 28.60 -7.02 -21.70
N GLY A 257 28.56 -6.50 -22.92
CA GLY A 257 29.13 -7.16 -24.08
C GLY A 257 30.64 -7.37 -23.95
N ARG A 258 31.39 -6.35 -23.51
CA ARG A 258 32.83 -6.47 -23.26
C ARG A 258 33.14 -7.50 -22.17
N LEU A 259 32.35 -7.55 -21.09
CA LEU A 259 32.50 -8.54 -20.02
C LEU A 259 32.28 -9.96 -20.55
N LEU A 260 31.21 -10.17 -21.32
CA LEU A 260 30.92 -11.46 -21.95
C LEU A 260 32.06 -11.89 -22.86
N ASP A 261 32.48 -11.03 -23.78
CA ASP A 261 33.47 -11.38 -24.79
C ASP A 261 34.89 -11.52 -24.24
N ARG A 262 35.26 -10.75 -23.20
CA ARG A 262 36.63 -10.76 -22.64
C ARG A 262 36.81 -11.72 -21.47
N VAL A 263 35.75 -12.06 -20.74
CA VAL A 263 35.84 -12.88 -19.53
C VAL A 263 35.14 -14.21 -19.73
N LEU A 264 33.85 -14.19 -20.05
CA LEU A 264 33.04 -15.41 -20.09
C LEU A 264 33.35 -16.29 -21.31
N ARG A 265 33.57 -15.68 -22.49
CA ARG A 265 33.87 -16.43 -23.72
C ARG A 265 35.22 -17.15 -23.64
N PRO A 266 36.34 -16.51 -23.21
CA PRO A 266 37.61 -17.20 -23.09
C PRO A 266 37.61 -18.24 -21.96
N ALA A 267 36.92 -17.96 -20.84
CA ALA A 267 36.78 -18.93 -19.75
C ALA A 267 36.02 -20.20 -20.21
N ALA A 268 34.91 -20.01 -20.95
CA ALA A 268 34.17 -21.13 -21.53
C ALA A 268 35.02 -21.93 -22.53
N ALA A 269 35.82 -21.24 -23.37
CA ALA A 269 36.73 -21.90 -24.30
C ALA A 269 37.83 -22.70 -23.58
N ALA A 270 38.42 -22.15 -22.51
CA ALA A 270 39.43 -22.82 -21.70
C ALA A 270 38.86 -24.07 -21.01
N LEU A 271 37.64 -23.99 -20.45
CA LEU A 271 36.95 -25.14 -19.85
C LEU A 271 36.64 -26.24 -20.86
N LEU A 272 36.14 -25.89 -22.05
CA LEU A 272 35.87 -26.86 -23.11
C LEU A 272 37.15 -27.53 -23.62
N ASN A 273 38.26 -26.79 -23.67
CA ASN A 273 39.56 -27.35 -24.01
C ASN A 273 40.08 -28.30 -22.93
N ALA A 274 39.98 -27.91 -21.65
CA ALA A 274 40.39 -28.74 -20.52
C ALA A 274 39.56 -30.03 -20.39
N ALA A 275 38.28 -29.97 -20.75
CA ALA A 275 37.37 -31.12 -20.77
C ALA A 275 37.59 -32.05 -21.98
N GLY A 276 38.53 -31.74 -22.89
CA GLY A 276 38.79 -32.55 -24.08
C GLY A 276 37.62 -32.53 -25.09
N ALA A 277 36.80 -31.48 -25.09
CA ALA A 277 35.64 -31.42 -25.97
C ALA A 277 36.06 -31.42 -27.46
N GLY A 278 35.30 -32.14 -28.29
CA GLY A 278 35.50 -32.14 -29.74
C GLY A 278 35.16 -30.81 -30.40
N ASP A 279 35.68 -30.56 -31.60
CA ASP A 279 35.51 -29.30 -32.33
C ASP A 279 34.05 -28.95 -32.61
N PHE A 280 33.21 -29.96 -32.87
CA PHE A 280 31.78 -29.76 -33.04
C PHE A 280 31.13 -29.14 -31.79
N VAL A 281 31.43 -29.68 -30.61
CA VAL A 281 30.90 -29.19 -29.33
C VAL A 281 31.40 -27.78 -29.04
N LYS A 282 32.68 -27.50 -29.29
CA LYS A 282 33.25 -26.15 -29.13
C LYS A 282 32.56 -25.13 -30.02
N ARG A 283 32.31 -25.46 -31.29
CA ARG A 283 31.60 -24.58 -32.23
C ARG A 283 30.14 -24.37 -31.82
N LEU A 284 29.46 -25.42 -31.40
CA LEU A 284 28.06 -25.34 -30.94
C LEU A 284 27.93 -24.44 -29.71
N VAL A 285 28.81 -24.62 -28.72
CA VAL A 285 28.74 -23.89 -27.45
C VAL A 285 29.23 -22.44 -27.62
N LEU A 286 30.42 -22.22 -28.20
CA LEU A 286 31.01 -20.88 -28.32
C LEU A 286 30.39 -20.04 -29.45
N GLY A 287 29.82 -20.68 -30.47
CA GLY A 287 29.20 -20.02 -31.61
C GLY A 287 27.68 -19.91 -31.50
N GLY A 288 27.01 -20.99 -31.10
CA GLY A 288 25.55 -21.03 -30.99
C GLY A 288 25.05 -20.55 -29.63
N VAL A 289 25.36 -21.31 -28.59
CA VAL A 289 24.83 -21.07 -27.23
C VAL A 289 25.29 -19.71 -26.70
N PHE A 290 26.58 -19.40 -26.83
CA PHE A 290 27.13 -18.14 -26.34
C PHE A 290 26.54 -16.92 -27.07
N ALA A 291 26.29 -17.02 -28.37
CA ALA A 291 25.65 -15.94 -29.13
C ALA A 291 24.21 -15.69 -28.64
N GLY A 292 23.44 -16.77 -28.41
CA GLY A 292 22.09 -16.69 -27.86
C GLY A 292 22.06 -16.04 -26.48
N ILE A 293 22.85 -16.56 -25.53
CA ILE A 293 22.93 -16.03 -24.16
C ILE A 293 23.42 -14.58 -24.16
N SER A 294 24.44 -14.27 -24.97
CA SER A 294 25.00 -12.92 -25.04
C SER A 294 23.99 -11.90 -25.54
N SER A 295 23.09 -12.27 -26.45
CA SER A 295 22.04 -11.35 -26.93
C SER A 295 21.12 -10.90 -25.80
N VAL A 296 20.72 -11.82 -24.90
CA VAL A 296 19.80 -11.53 -23.79
C VAL A 296 20.52 -10.81 -22.66
N VAL A 297 21.70 -11.30 -22.26
CA VAL A 297 22.44 -10.77 -21.10
C VAL A 297 22.89 -9.33 -21.33
N LYS A 298 23.19 -8.94 -22.57
CA LYS A 298 23.56 -7.56 -22.93
C LYS A 298 22.47 -6.54 -22.61
N PHE A 299 21.19 -6.91 -22.71
CA PHE A 299 20.07 -6.00 -22.40
C PHE A 299 19.71 -5.96 -20.91
N LEU A 300 20.15 -6.93 -20.11
CA LEU A 300 19.76 -7.03 -18.70
C LEU A 300 20.13 -5.77 -17.88
N PRO A 301 21.35 -5.18 -18.00
CA PRO A 301 21.68 -3.96 -17.28
C PRO A 301 20.84 -2.75 -17.73
N GLN A 302 20.48 -2.70 -19.01
CA GLN A 302 19.64 -1.64 -19.56
C GLN A 302 18.21 -1.74 -19.01
N ILE A 303 17.66 -2.95 -18.94
CA ILE A 303 16.37 -3.24 -18.32
C ILE A 303 16.43 -2.90 -16.82
N ALA A 304 17.49 -3.28 -16.12
CA ALA A 304 17.67 -2.93 -14.71
C ALA A 304 17.72 -1.42 -14.48
N LEU A 305 18.39 -0.67 -15.37
CA LEU A 305 18.40 0.79 -15.33
C LEU A 305 17.01 1.37 -15.56
N LEU A 306 16.23 0.84 -16.51
CA LEU A 306 14.84 1.24 -16.71
C LEU A 306 14.03 1.04 -15.43
N PHE A 307 14.06 -0.17 -14.86
CA PHE A 307 13.33 -0.49 -13.63
C PHE A 307 13.78 0.35 -12.44
N LEU A 308 15.07 0.67 -12.33
CA LEU A 308 15.60 1.55 -11.31
C LEU A 308 15.02 2.97 -11.44
N LEU A 309 15.03 3.53 -12.65
CA LEU A 309 14.48 4.87 -12.91
C LEU A 309 12.96 4.91 -12.70
N THR A 310 12.23 3.86 -13.09
CA THR A 310 10.80 3.77 -12.84
C THR A 310 10.50 3.57 -11.35
N SER A 311 11.31 2.81 -10.62
CA SER A 311 11.18 2.64 -9.17
C SER A 311 11.42 3.97 -8.43
N PHE A 312 12.41 4.77 -8.81
CA PHE A 312 12.57 6.12 -8.24
C PHE A 312 11.35 7.02 -8.52
N LEU A 313 10.76 6.89 -9.71
CA LEU A 313 9.56 7.64 -10.06
C LEU A 313 8.33 7.18 -9.25
N GLU A 314 8.23 5.88 -8.98
CA GLU A 314 7.21 5.30 -8.13
C GLU A 314 7.36 5.75 -6.68
N ASP A 315 8.58 5.63 -6.12
CA ASP A 315 8.92 6.02 -4.75
C ASP A 315 8.74 7.52 -4.50
N SER A 316 8.92 8.36 -5.53
CA SER A 316 8.63 9.80 -5.45
C SER A 316 7.14 10.12 -5.28
N GLY A 317 6.25 9.14 -5.48
CA GLY A 317 4.80 9.34 -5.47
C GLY A 317 4.27 10.10 -6.69
N TYR A 318 5.12 10.44 -7.66
CA TYR A 318 4.73 11.12 -8.88
C TYR A 318 3.80 10.25 -9.73
N MET A 319 4.02 8.93 -9.79
CA MET A 319 3.13 7.98 -10.49
C MET A 319 1.67 8.08 -10.03
N ALA A 320 1.43 8.15 -8.71
CA ALA A 320 0.09 8.29 -8.16
C ALA A 320 -0.58 9.62 -8.55
N ARG A 321 0.21 10.69 -8.70
CA ARG A 321 -0.27 12.02 -9.13
C ARG A 321 -0.47 12.07 -10.65
N ALA A 322 0.46 11.52 -11.43
CA ALA A 322 0.40 11.44 -12.88
C ALA A 322 -0.81 10.62 -13.36
N ALA A 323 -1.11 9.50 -12.71
CA ALA A 323 -2.30 8.70 -12.98
C ALA A 323 -3.59 9.53 -12.83
N PHE A 324 -3.68 10.36 -11.77
CA PHE A 324 -4.83 11.25 -11.55
C PHE A 324 -4.93 12.36 -12.60
N ILE A 325 -3.79 12.90 -13.04
CA ILE A 325 -3.73 13.91 -14.11
C ILE A 325 -4.18 13.31 -15.45
N MET A 326 -3.76 12.08 -15.76
CA MET A 326 -4.09 11.36 -17.01
C MET A 326 -5.55 10.86 -17.04
N ASP A 327 -6.18 10.71 -15.87
CA ASP A 327 -7.57 10.26 -15.74
C ASP A 327 -8.58 11.24 -16.35
N ALA A 328 -8.29 12.55 -16.39
CA ALA A 328 -9.19 13.55 -16.97
C ALA A 328 -9.29 13.48 -18.52
N PRO A 329 -8.19 13.49 -19.30
CA PRO A 329 -8.24 13.35 -20.75
C PRO A 329 -8.60 11.92 -21.20
N MET A 330 -8.13 10.87 -20.51
CA MET A 330 -8.44 9.48 -20.89
C MET A 330 -9.94 9.17 -20.78
N ARG A 331 -10.63 9.69 -19.76
CA ARG A 331 -12.10 9.58 -19.64
C ARG A 331 -12.84 10.18 -20.82
N ARG A 332 -12.32 11.25 -21.43
CA ARG A 332 -12.96 11.88 -22.61
C ARG A 332 -12.93 10.95 -23.83
N ILE A 333 -12.03 9.97 -23.84
CA ILE A 333 -11.85 8.99 -24.91
C ILE A 333 -12.45 7.62 -24.48
N GLY A 334 -13.12 7.55 -23.32
CA GLY A 334 -13.75 6.33 -22.81
C GLY A 334 -12.76 5.30 -22.23
N LEU A 335 -11.50 5.68 -22.05
CA LEU A 335 -10.48 4.83 -21.42
C LEU A 335 -10.33 5.21 -19.94
N SER A 336 -10.16 4.21 -19.07
CA SER A 336 -9.85 4.49 -17.66
C SER A 336 -8.40 4.97 -17.55
N GLY A 337 -8.16 6.07 -16.82
CA GLY A 337 -6.81 6.56 -16.54
C GLY A 337 -5.90 5.54 -15.82
N ARG A 338 -6.49 4.45 -15.32
CA ARG A 338 -5.84 3.33 -14.64
C ARG A 338 -5.17 2.34 -15.60
N ALA A 339 -5.50 2.35 -16.90
CA ALA A 339 -4.88 1.46 -17.89
C ALA A 339 -3.46 1.89 -18.30
N PHE A 340 -3.08 3.14 -17.99
CA PHE A 340 -1.81 3.71 -18.41
C PHE A 340 -0.64 3.37 -17.46
N VAL A 341 -0.96 2.98 -16.23
CA VAL A 341 0.03 2.64 -15.21
C VAL A 341 -0.14 1.16 -14.89
N PRO A 342 0.65 0.26 -15.51
CA PRO A 342 0.76 -1.09 -15.01
C PRO A 342 1.54 -0.98 -13.69
N LEU A 343 0.82 -1.09 -12.57
CA LEU A 343 1.39 -1.55 -11.31
C LEU A 343 1.51 -3.06 -11.40
#